data_AF-G5ABP1-F1
#
_entry.id   AF-G5ABP1-F1
#
_cell.length_a   1.000
_cell.length_b   1.000
_cell.length_c   1.000
_cell.angle_alpha   90.00
_cell.angle_beta   90.00
_cell.angle_gamma   90.00
#
_symmetry.space_group_name_H-M   'P 1'
#
loop_
_entity.id
_entity.type
_entity.pdbx_description
1 polymer ?
#
loop_
_entity_poly.entity_id
_entity_poly.type
_entity_poly.pdbx_seq_one_letter_code
_entity_poly.pdbx_strand_id
1 'polypeptide(L)'
;MGLVSHCQRHGVAYGGNRSSLQFALSKLTRRTRCFLPCLVRLLRGETASDPRPNKALQPTTCMQLLSTFKYRDLMIKIVQEGFHVVWRHDLPKQQNRPPNHISAVDCSAQVLQRIRECESGGAYLVVDADVFSFWSVSLGAVTKEHDSIRLIHDLSCPRGDCPNHMTVTCSLHCTNSCTSMSLH
;
A
#
# COMPACT_ATOMS: atom_id res chain seq x y z
N MET A 1 -5.34 -16.47 -4.33
CA MET A 1 -6.22 -17.57 -3.84
C MET A 1 -5.76 -18.19 -2.50
N GLY A 2 -5.52 -17.44 -1.40
CA GLY A 2 -5.24 -18.15 -0.13
C GLY A 2 -4.62 -17.47 1.08
N LEU A 3 -4.72 -16.16 1.23
CA LEU A 3 -4.94 -15.63 2.59
C LEU A 3 -6.40 -15.87 3.00
N VAL A 4 -7.33 -15.66 2.06
CA VAL A 4 -8.76 -15.99 2.26
C VAL A 4 -9.02 -17.51 2.23
N SER A 5 -8.47 -18.23 1.25
CA SER A 5 -8.82 -19.63 1.00
C SER A 5 -8.22 -20.65 1.99
N HIS A 6 -7.17 -20.30 2.75
CA HIS A 6 -6.64 -21.22 3.78
C HIS A 6 -7.37 -21.09 5.11
N CYS A 7 -7.90 -19.92 5.47
CA CYS A 7 -8.85 -19.80 6.60
C CYS A 7 -10.12 -20.64 6.38
N GLN A 8 -10.53 -20.86 5.12
CA GLN A 8 -11.65 -21.73 4.77
C GLN A 8 -11.38 -23.23 4.95
N ARG A 9 -10.11 -23.68 4.98
CA ARG A 9 -9.78 -25.12 5.07
C ARG A 9 -9.69 -25.64 6.52
N HIS A 10 -9.57 -24.75 7.50
CA HIS A 10 -9.51 -25.08 8.93
C HIS A 10 -10.75 -24.65 9.73
N GLY A 11 -11.89 -24.38 9.06
CA GLY A 11 -13.15 -24.09 9.75
C GLY A 11 -13.17 -22.78 10.55
N VAL A 12 -12.20 -21.88 10.35
CA VAL A 12 -12.26 -20.53 10.92
C VAL A 12 -13.13 -19.70 10.00
N ALA A 13 -14.43 -19.78 10.22
CA ALA A 13 -15.38 -18.85 9.62
C ALA A 13 -14.91 -17.42 9.88
N TYR A 14 -14.80 -16.61 8.83
CA TYR A 14 -14.85 -15.15 8.94
C TYR A 14 -16.28 -14.77 9.39
N GLY A 15 -16.67 -15.19 10.60
CA GLY A 15 -17.91 -14.87 11.29
C GLY A 15 -17.79 -13.59 12.11
N GLY A 16 -16.97 -12.64 11.66
CA GLY A 16 -16.91 -11.30 12.23
C GLY A 16 -17.94 -10.43 11.55
N ASN A 17 -18.75 -9.71 12.32
CA ASN A 17 -19.74 -8.77 11.79
C ASN A 17 -19.08 -7.86 10.75
N ARG A 18 -19.58 -7.90 9.50
CA ARG A 18 -19.02 -7.13 8.38
C ARG A 18 -19.15 -5.64 8.69
N SER A 19 -18.06 -4.88 8.63
CA SER A 19 -18.16 -3.43 8.79
C SER A 19 -19.05 -2.87 7.66
N SER A 20 -19.86 -1.86 7.95
CA SER A 20 -20.67 -1.18 6.93
C SER A 20 -19.79 -0.61 5.81
N LEU A 21 -18.56 -0.22 6.15
CA LEU A 21 -17.55 0.27 5.21
C LEU A 21 -17.03 -0.83 4.28
N GLN A 22 -16.62 -2.00 4.80
CA GLN A 22 -16.20 -3.14 3.97
C GLN A 22 -17.28 -3.51 2.96
N PHE A 23 -18.53 -3.57 3.42
CA PHE A 23 -19.67 -3.85 2.54
C PHE A 23 -19.79 -2.83 1.42
N ALA A 24 -19.79 -1.54 1.78
CA ALA A 24 -19.95 -0.44 0.84
C ALA A 24 -18.80 -0.42 -0.20
N LEU A 25 -17.55 -0.57 0.25
CA LEU A 25 -16.38 -0.57 -0.64
C LEU A 25 -16.38 -1.76 -1.59
N SER A 26 -16.73 -2.95 -1.08
CA SER A 26 -16.81 -4.15 -1.92
C SER A 26 -17.93 -4.04 -2.94
N LYS A 27 -19.10 -3.54 -2.53
CA LYS A 27 -20.24 -3.29 -3.44
C LYS A 27 -19.90 -2.23 -4.48
N LEU A 28 -19.27 -1.13 -4.09
CA LEU A 28 -18.84 -0.08 -4.99
C LEU A 28 -17.88 -0.64 -6.05
N THR A 29 -16.85 -1.35 -5.61
CA THR A 29 -15.84 -1.95 -6.50
C THR A 29 -16.47 -2.89 -7.53
N ARG A 30 -17.40 -3.76 -7.10
CA ARG A 30 -18.12 -4.65 -8.02
C ARG A 30 -18.96 -3.89 -9.04
N ARG A 31 -19.65 -2.83 -8.63
CA ARG A 31 -20.53 -2.04 -9.52
C ARG A 31 -19.77 -1.20 -10.51
N THR A 32 -18.66 -0.58 -10.09
CA THR A 32 -17.90 0.37 -10.92
C THR A 32 -16.74 -0.27 -11.65
N ARG A 33 -16.35 -1.50 -11.28
CA ARG A 33 -15.09 -2.14 -11.71
C ARG A 33 -13.86 -1.25 -11.47
N CYS A 34 -13.94 -0.39 -10.47
CA CYS A 34 -12.86 0.50 -10.07
C CYS A 34 -11.66 -0.33 -9.60
N PHE A 35 -10.48 -0.07 -10.15
CA PHE A 35 -9.24 -0.70 -9.71
C PHE A 35 -8.75 -0.05 -8.41
N LEU A 36 -7.86 -0.75 -7.69
CA LEU A 36 -7.33 -0.33 -6.39
C LEU A 36 -6.91 1.16 -6.32
N PRO A 37 -6.19 1.74 -7.31
CA PRO A 37 -5.84 3.16 -7.25
C PRO A 37 -7.07 4.06 -7.18
N CYS A 38 -8.08 3.82 -8.00
CA CYS A 38 -9.32 4.61 -8.00
C CYS A 38 -10.03 4.55 -6.64
N LEU A 39 -10.07 3.37 -6.00
CA LEU A 39 -10.73 3.21 -4.70
C LEU A 39 -9.92 3.88 -3.57
N VAL A 40 -8.60 3.80 -3.63
CA VAL A 40 -7.69 4.47 -2.68
C VAL A 40 -7.82 5.99 -2.77
N ARG A 41 -7.88 6.55 -3.99
CA ARG A 41 -8.07 7.99 -4.21
C ARG A 41 -9.39 8.47 -3.60
N LEU A 42 -10.47 7.71 -3.81
CA LEU A 42 -11.78 8.01 -3.22
C LEU A 42 -11.72 8.02 -1.68
N LEU A 43 -11.13 6.99 -1.07
CA LEU A 43 -11.01 6.89 0.39
C LEU A 43 -10.13 7.98 1.00
N ARG A 44 -9.12 8.45 0.26
CA ARG A 44 -8.24 9.55 0.66
C ARG A 44 -8.87 10.93 0.44
N GLY A 45 -10.08 10.99 -0.13
CA GLY A 45 -10.74 12.24 -0.46
C GLY A 45 -9.96 13.04 -1.51
N GLU A 46 -9.31 12.36 -2.45
CA GLU A 46 -8.68 13.04 -3.58
C GLU A 46 -9.75 13.56 -4.53
N THR A 47 -9.72 14.87 -4.79
CA THR A 47 -10.63 15.56 -5.69
C THR A 47 -9.84 16.31 -6.76
N ALA A 48 -10.53 16.85 -7.76
CA ALA A 48 -9.89 17.75 -8.72
C ALA A 48 -9.35 19.03 -8.06
N SER A 49 -10.00 19.52 -7.00
CA SER A 49 -9.58 20.72 -6.26
C SER A 49 -8.47 20.45 -5.25
N ASP A 50 -8.41 19.24 -4.70
CA ASP A 50 -7.34 18.79 -3.81
C ASP A 50 -6.91 17.37 -4.22
N PRO A 51 -5.93 17.24 -5.12
CA PRO A 51 -5.45 15.95 -5.60
C PRO A 51 -4.48 15.27 -4.63
N ARG A 52 -4.14 15.88 -3.50
CA ARG A 52 -3.07 15.38 -2.63
C ARG A 52 -3.43 14.01 -2.06
N PRO A 53 -2.51 13.03 -2.10
CA PRO A 53 -2.79 11.69 -1.59
C PRO A 53 -2.76 11.59 -0.06
N ASN A 54 -2.09 12.53 0.63
CA ASN A 54 -2.09 12.58 2.09
C ASN A 54 -2.58 13.95 2.56
N LYS A 55 -3.84 14.01 3.02
CA LYS A 55 -4.49 15.25 3.47
C LYS A 55 -3.93 15.82 4.77
N ALA A 56 -3.27 14.98 5.57
CA ALA A 56 -2.62 15.44 6.79
C ALA A 56 -1.37 16.28 6.50
N LEU A 57 -0.75 16.11 5.34
CA LEU A 57 0.45 16.85 4.96
C LEU A 57 0.07 18.12 4.21
N GLN A 58 0.29 19.27 4.84
CA GLN A 58 0.06 20.59 4.26
C GLN A 58 1.35 21.14 3.65
N PRO A 59 1.37 21.45 2.33
CA PRO A 59 2.57 21.97 1.67
C PRO A 59 3.16 23.20 2.36
N THR A 60 2.31 24.13 2.82
CA THR A 60 2.72 25.34 3.53
C THR A 60 3.43 25.06 4.85
N THR A 61 2.91 24.13 5.65
CA THR A 61 3.54 23.68 6.88
C THR A 61 4.88 22.98 6.59
N CYS A 62 4.93 22.09 5.59
CA CYS A 62 6.17 21.43 5.18
C CYS A 62 7.21 22.45 4.69
N MET A 63 6.80 23.48 3.95
CA MET A 63 7.68 24.56 3.48
C MET A 63 8.38 25.29 4.61
N GLN A 64 7.70 25.49 5.74
CA GLN A 64 8.23 26.18 6.92
C GLN A 64 9.12 25.26 7.76
N LEU A 65 8.64 24.05 8.06
CA LEU A 65 9.36 23.09 8.91
C LEU A 65 10.63 22.55 8.26
N LEU A 66 10.65 22.45 6.92
CA LEU A 66 11.77 21.91 6.16
C LEU A 66 12.65 23.00 5.55
N SER A 67 12.60 24.23 6.06
CA SER A 67 13.27 25.40 5.48
C SER A 67 14.77 25.19 5.21
N THR A 68 15.47 24.48 6.09
CA THR A 68 16.91 24.18 5.97
C THR A 68 17.21 22.79 5.41
N PHE A 69 16.18 22.00 5.09
CA PHE A 69 16.37 20.63 4.63
C PHE A 69 16.78 20.61 3.15
N LYS A 70 17.91 19.95 2.85
CA LYS A 70 18.48 19.85 1.50
C LYS A 70 17.47 19.42 0.41
N TYR A 71 16.53 18.53 0.76
CA TYR A 71 15.53 18.00 -0.18
C TYR A 71 14.13 18.58 0.07
N ARG A 72 14.04 19.80 0.61
CA ARG A 72 12.78 20.50 0.89
C ARG A 72 11.82 20.47 -0.29
N ASP A 73 12.27 20.86 -1.47
CA ASP A 73 11.41 20.96 -2.65
C ASP A 73 10.92 19.60 -3.13
N LEU A 74 11.76 18.56 -3.03
CA LEU A 74 11.35 17.18 -3.28
C LEU A 74 10.28 16.73 -2.28
N MET A 75 10.44 17.03 -1.00
CA MET A 75 9.45 16.70 0.03
C MET A 75 8.12 17.41 -0.23
N ILE A 76 8.15 18.70 -0.59
CA ILE A 76 6.94 19.47 -0.94
C ILE A 76 6.25 18.85 -2.15
N LYS A 77 7.01 18.47 -3.18
CA LYS A 77 6.47 17.80 -4.36
C LYS A 77 5.79 16.47 -4.00
N ILE A 78 6.43 15.65 -3.15
CA ILE A 78 5.84 14.40 -2.65
C ILE A 78 4.56 14.65 -1.85
N VAL A 79 4.51 15.72 -1.05
CA VAL A 79 3.30 16.10 -0.30
C VAL A 79 2.17 16.52 -1.22
N GLN A 80 2.48 17.25 -2.29
CA GLN A 80 1.50 17.76 -3.25
C GLN A 80 0.96 16.66 -4.17
N GLU A 81 1.85 15.82 -4.70
CA GLU A 81 1.53 14.93 -5.82
C GLU A 81 1.61 13.44 -5.44
N GLY A 82 2.16 13.13 -4.27
CA GLY A 82 2.48 11.77 -3.88
C GLY A 82 3.85 11.30 -4.36
N PHE A 83 4.15 10.06 -3.97
CA PHE A 83 5.40 9.42 -4.35
C PHE A 83 5.31 8.91 -5.80
N HIS A 84 6.21 9.38 -6.66
CA HIS A 84 6.34 8.92 -8.04
C HIS A 84 7.48 7.91 -8.11
N VAL A 85 7.12 6.63 -8.20
CA VAL A 85 8.11 5.56 -8.36
C VAL A 85 8.43 5.40 -9.84
N VAL A 86 9.72 5.44 -10.18
CA VAL A 86 10.21 5.06 -11.50
C VAL A 86 10.62 3.60 -11.45
N TRP A 87 9.99 2.79 -12.30
CA TRP A 87 10.27 1.37 -12.42
C TRP A 87 11.24 1.12 -13.57
N ARG A 88 12.18 0.18 -13.39
CA ARG A 88 13.14 -0.26 -14.41
C ARG A 88 12.44 -1.02 -15.54
N HIS A 89 11.40 -1.76 -15.19
CA HIS A 89 10.54 -2.53 -16.10
C HIS A 89 9.11 -2.51 -15.57
N ASP A 90 8.16 -3.00 -16.36
CA ASP A 90 6.78 -3.19 -15.90
C ASP A 90 6.76 -4.05 -14.62
N LEU A 91 5.89 -3.69 -13.67
CA LEU A 91 5.79 -4.47 -12.44
C LEU A 91 5.34 -5.90 -12.75
N PRO A 92 6.08 -6.91 -12.28
CA PRO A 92 5.62 -8.28 -12.33
C PRO A 92 4.36 -8.34 -11.47
N LYS A 93 3.33 -8.99 -12.01
CA LYS A 93 2.21 -9.40 -11.17
C LYS A 93 2.80 -10.32 -10.11
N GLN A 94 2.65 -9.99 -8.84
CA GLN A 94 3.01 -10.88 -7.75
C GLN A 94 2.05 -12.08 -7.76
N GLN A 95 2.38 -13.07 -8.59
CA GLN A 95 1.57 -14.28 -8.78
C GLN A 95 1.79 -15.27 -7.63
N ASN A 96 3.01 -15.29 -7.09
CA ASN A 96 3.43 -16.22 -6.06
C ASN A 96 3.45 -15.55 -4.68
N ARG A 97 2.94 -16.27 -3.69
CA ARG A 97 2.98 -15.81 -2.30
C ARG A 97 4.40 -15.89 -1.77
N PRO A 98 4.86 -14.87 -1.04
CA PRO A 98 6.10 -15.00 -0.32
C PRO A 98 5.98 -16.12 0.74
N PRO A 99 7.02 -16.93 0.94
CA PRO A 99 7.02 -18.06 1.89
C PRO A 99 7.03 -17.61 3.36
N ASN A 100 7.24 -16.32 3.65
CA ASN A 100 7.25 -15.75 5.01
C ASN A 100 5.85 -15.67 5.67
N HIS A 101 4.87 -16.40 5.15
CA HIS A 101 3.49 -16.36 5.60
C HIS A 101 3.21 -17.24 6.84
N ILE A 102 4.15 -18.10 7.26
CA ILE A 102 3.93 -19.03 8.38
C ILE A 102 3.57 -18.28 9.66
N SER A 103 4.27 -17.18 9.98
CA SER A 103 3.99 -16.36 11.17
C SER A 103 2.61 -15.70 11.17
N ALA A 104 2.08 -15.35 10.00
CA ALA A 104 0.73 -14.77 9.89
C ALA A 104 -0.37 -15.83 10.06
N VAL A 105 -0.09 -17.09 9.71
CA VAL A 105 -1.00 -18.22 9.96
C VAL A 105 -1.02 -18.55 11.46
N ASP A 106 0.16 -18.61 12.08
CA ASP A 106 0.30 -18.96 13.49
C ASP A 106 -0.31 -17.89 14.42
N CYS A 107 -0.34 -16.62 13.99
CA CYS A 107 -0.90 -15.50 14.77
C CYS A 107 -2.26 -14.99 14.24
N SER A 108 -3.10 -15.86 13.66
CA SER A 108 -4.35 -15.48 12.97
C SER A 108 -5.28 -14.54 13.74
N ALA A 109 -5.46 -14.74 15.06
CA ALA A 109 -6.29 -13.88 15.90
C ALA A 109 -5.73 -12.44 16.01
N GLN A 110 -4.41 -12.32 16.20
CA GLN A 110 -3.73 -11.04 16.29
C GLN A 110 -3.71 -10.31 14.93
N VAL A 111 -3.58 -11.06 13.83
CA VAL A 111 -3.72 -10.52 12.46
C VAL A 111 -5.10 -9.89 12.28
N LEU A 112 -6.16 -10.59 12.67
CA LEU A 112 -7.52 -10.07 12.55
C LEU A 112 -7.73 -8.82 13.40
N GLN A 113 -7.26 -8.83 14.65
CA GLN A 113 -7.32 -7.67 15.53
C GLN A 113 -6.60 -6.48 14.90
N ARG A 114 -5.37 -6.69 14.39
CA ARG A 114 -4.58 -5.62 13.80
C ARG A 114 -5.20 -5.05 12.52
N ILE A 115 -5.79 -5.90 11.68
CA ILE A 115 -6.53 -5.45 10.50
C ILE A 115 -7.69 -4.55 10.90
N ARG A 116 -8.47 -4.92 11.93
CA ARG A 116 -9.60 -4.11 12.42
C ARG A 116 -9.16 -2.77 12.97
N GLU A 117 -8.08 -2.74 13.75
CA GLU A 117 -7.49 -1.49 14.25
C GLU A 117 -6.99 -0.59 13.12
N CYS A 118 -6.36 -1.18 12.10
CA CYS A 118 -5.89 -0.41 10.94
C CYS A 118 -7.04 0.04 10.04
N GLU A 119 -8.13 -0.72 9.91
CA GLU A 119 -9.34 -0.31 9.20
C GLU A 119 -10.02 0.86 9.91
N SER A 120 -10.22 0.75 11.24
CA SER A 120 -10.85 1.82 12.02
C SER A 120 -10.02 3.10 12.04
N GLY A 121 -8.69 2.98 12.03
CA GLY A 121 -7.78 4.12 11.88
C GLY A 121 -7.65 4.67 10.45
N GLY A 122 -8.36 4.10 9.46
CA GLY A 122 -8.30 4.52 8.06
C GLY A 122 -6.98 4.19 7.35
N ALA A 123 -6.10 3.42 7.98
CA ALA A 123 -4.83 3.00 7.41
C ALA A 123 -5.02 1.87 6.40
N TYR A 124 -5.95 0.94 6.67
CA TYR A 124 -6.21 -0.23 5.83
C TYR A 124 -7.57 -0.14 5.15
N LEU A 125 -7.58 -0.60 3.91
CA LEU A 125 -8.78 -0.83 3.11
C LEU A 125 -9.14 -2.31 3.22
N VAL A 126 -10.33 -2.61 3.74
CA VAL A 126 -10.83 -3.98 3.85
C VAL A 126 -11.97 -4.18 2.85
N VAL A 127 -11.86 -5.22 2.03
CA VAL A 127 -12.87 -5.63 1.05
C VAL A 127 -13.08 -7.14 1.11
N ASP A 128 -14.15 -7.59 0.48
CA ASP A 128 -14.44 -9.00 0.32
C ASP A 128 -13.37 -9.73 -0.49
N ALA A 129 -13.24 -11.02 -0.21
CA ALA A 129 -12.23 -11.88 -0.79
C ALA A 129 -12.23 -11.95 -2.33
N ASP A 130 -13.41 -11.98 -2.94
CA ASP A 130 -13.58 -11.99 -4.38
C ASP A 130 -13.10 -10.68 -4.99
N VAL A 131 -13.40 -9.54 -4.36
CA VAL A 131 -12.89 -8.23 -4.77
C VAL A 131 -11.37 -8.15 -4.61
N PHE A 132 -10.85 -8.60 -3.47
CA PHE A 132 -9.42 -8.64 -3.21
C PHE A 132 -8.67 -9.54 -4.21
N SER A 133 -9.31 -10.59 -4.73
CA SER A 133 -8.67 -11.55 -5.65
C SER A 133 -8.20 -10.94 -6.97
N PHE A 134 -8.76 -9.78 -7.35
CA PHE A 134 -8.33 -9.02 -8.52
C PHE A 134 -7.04 -8.22 -8.28
N TRP A 135 -6.57 -8.12 -7.03
CA TRP A 135 -5.41 -7.33 -6.65
C TRP A 135 -4.26 -8.23 -6.21
N SER A 136 -3.05 -7.86 -6.62
CA SER A 136 -1.83 -8.61 -6.34
C SER A 136 -1.10 -7.95 -5.16
N VAL A 137 -1.56 -8.23 -3.94
CA VAL A 137 -1.01 -7.66 -2.70
C VAL A 137 -0.73 -8.79 -1.70
N SER A 138 0.47 -8.78 -1.09
CA SER A 138 0.84 -9.68 0.00
C SER A 138 1.11 -8.93 1.30
N LEU A 139 0.71 -9.54 2.43
CA LEU A 139 1.07 -9.12 3.78
C LEU A 139 1.82 -10.24 4.49
N GLY A 140 2.88 -9.88 5.20
CA GLY A 140 3.56 -10.70 6.19
C GLY A 140 3.24 -10.21 7.60
N ALA A 141 3.50 -11.04 8.61
CA ALA A 141 3.40 -10.67 10.02
C ALA A 141 4.77 -10.83 10.69
N VAL A 142 5.18 -9.81 11.44
CA VAL A 142 6.41 -9.84 12.24
C VAL A 142 6.03 -9.65 13.69
N THR A 143 6.56 -10.49 14.57
CA THR A 143 6.40 -10.37 16.01
C THR A 143 7.12 -9.11 16.51
N LYS A 144 6.47 -8.43 17.45
CA LYS A 144 7.00 -7.31 18.21
C LYS A 144 6.98 -7.73 19.70
N GLU A 145 7.49 -6.88 20.57
CA GLU A 145 7.43 -7.06 22.02
C GLU A 145 6.00 -7.33 22.53
N HIS A 146 5.90 -8.07 23.63
CA HIS A 146 4.66 -8.40 24.34
C HIS A 146 3.61 -9.11 23.47
N ASP A 147 4.01 -10.12 22.69
CA ASP A 147 3.13 -10.92 21.83
C ASP A 147 2.23 -10.09 20.89
N SER A 148 2.71 -8.92 20.47
CA SER A 148 2.04 -8.10 19.47
C SER A 148 2.66 -8.32 18.09
N ILE A 149 1.90 -8.13 17.01
CA ILE A 149 2.44 -8.21 15.64
C ILE A 149 2.38 -6.88 14.91
N ARG A 150 3.28 -6.73 13.94
CA ARG A 150 3.17 -5.74 12.86
C ARG A 150 2.91 -6.47 11.55
N LEU A 151 1.87 -6.03 10.86
CA LEU A 151 1.62 -6.42 9.47
C LEU A 151 2.52 -5.59 8.57
N ILE A 152 3.22 -6.25 7.65
CA ILE A 152 4.17 -5.63 6.73
C ILE A 152 3.85 -6.01 5.29
N HIS A 153 4.05 -5.09 4.36
CA HIS A 153 4.09 -5.43 2.94
C HIS A 153 5.47 -5.98 2.59
N ASP A 154 5.51 -7.23 2.15
CA ASP A 154 6.75 -7.80 1.62
C ASP A 154 6.96 -7.36 0.17
N LEU A 155 7.73 -6.28 0.02
CA LEU A 155 8.13 -5.73 -1.28
C LEU A 155 9.43 -6.34 -1.81
N SER A 156 9.95 -7.38 -1.13
CA SER A 156 11.22 -8.04 -1.46
C SER A 156 11.06 -9.38 -2.20
N CYS A 157 9.83 -9.85 -2.36
CA CYS A 157 9.50 -11.11 -3.02
C CYS A 157 8.77 -10.91 -4.36
N PRO A 158 9.02 -11.75 -5.38
CA PRO A 158 10.07 -12.78 -5.45
C PRO A 158 11.48 -12.17 -5.61
N ARG A 159 12.50 -12.87 -5.10
CA ARG A 159 13.88 -12.36 -5.14
C ARG A 159 14.32 -12.16 -6.60
N GLY A 160 14.88 -10.99 -6.91
CA GLY A 160 15.31 -10.63 -8.27
C GLY A 160 14.22 -10.06 -9.17
N ASP A 161 12.95 -10.22 -8.82
CA ASP A 161 11.79 -9.75 -9.60
C ASP A 161 10.70 -9.18 -8.67
N CYS A 162 11.12 -8.37 -7.69
CA CYS A 162 10.23 -7.72 -6.74
C CYS A 162 10.25 -6.20 -6.87
N PRO A 163 9.25 -5.50 -6.32
CA PRO A 163 9.19 -4.04 -6.34
C PRO A 163 10.51 -3.38 -5.90
N ASN A 164 11.16 -3.90 -4.87
CA ASN A 164 12.43 -3.34 -4.38
C ASN A 164 13.59 -3.48 -5.38
N HIS A 165 13.67 -4.57 -6.17
CA HIS A 165 14.73 -4.75 -7.18
C HIS A 165 14.46 -3.93 -8.44
N MET A 166 13.20 -3.63 -8.72
CA MET A 166 12.76 -2.97 -9.95
C MET A 166 12.60 -1.46 -9.80
N THR A 167 12.68 -0.93 -8.58
CA THR A 167 12.66 0.52 -8.36
C THR A 167 14.00 1.14 -8.75
N VAL A 168 13.98 2.23 -9.52
CA VAL A 168 15.19 3.01 -9.82
C VAL A 168 15.62 3.78 -8.58
N THR A 169 16.68 3.31 -7.91
CA THR A 169 17.23 3.94 -6.69
C THR A 169 17.93 5.28 -6.94
N CYS A 170 18.37 5.54 -8.18
CA CYS A 170 19.02 6.80 -8.58
C CYS A 170 18.05 7.99 -8.59
N SER A 171 16.73 7.75 -8.60
CA SER A 171 15.71 8.80 -8.66
C SER A 171 15.64 9.70 -7.41
N LEU A 172 16.27 9.28 -6.30
CA LEU A 172 16.44 10.10 -5.09
C LEU A 172 17.66 11.04 -5.16
N HIS A 173 18.54 10.85 -6.15
CA HIS A 173 19.74 11.63 -6.41
C HIS A 173 19.72 12.15 -7.84
N CYS A 174 18.92 13.17 -8.15
CA CYS A 174 19.17 14.07 -9.27
C CYS A 174 18.23 15.28 -9.20
N THR A 175 18.57 16.25 -8.36
CA THR A 175 18.29 17.66 -8.71
C THR A 175 19.53 18.16 -9.45
N ASN A 176 19.32 18.60 -10.70
CA ASN A 176 20.26 19.33 -11.57
C ASN A 176 21.40 18.51 -12.22
N SER A 177 21.11 17.84 -13.34
CA SER A 177 21.98 17.82 -14.56
C SER A 177 21.50 16.76 -15.57
N CYS A 178 20.33 16.96 -16.16
CA CYS A 178 20.11 16.49 -17.53
C CYS A 178 20.04 17.74 -18.43
N THR A 179 21.17 18.41 -18.58
CA THR A 179 21.41 19.23 -19.77
C THR A 179 21.43 18.26 -20.95
N SER A 180 20.45 18.39 -21.84
CA SER A 180 20.56 17.83 -23.19
C SER A 180 21.79 18.44 -23.84
N MET A 181 22.89 17.70 -23.88
CA MET A 181 23.91 17.92 -24.88
C MET A 181 23.52 17.05 -26.07
N SER A 182 22.94 17.71 -27.07
CA SER A 182 23.04 17.31 -28.46
C SER A 182 24.50 16.97 -28.79
N LEU A 183 24.74 15.98 -29.64
CA LEU A 183 25.69 16.05 -30.75
C LEU A 183 25.62 14.76 -31.58
N HIS A 184 25.28 14.98 -32.86
CA HIS A 184 25.42 14.19 -34.08
C HIS A 184 24.69 12.85 -34.23
#